data_AF-A0A938EI31-F1
#
_entry.id   AF-A0A938EI31-F1
#
_cell.length_a   1.000
_cell.length_b   1.000
_cell.length_c   1.000
_cell.angle_alpha   90.00
_cell.angle_beta   90.00
_cell.angle_gamma   90.00
#
_symmetry.space_group_name_H-M   'P 1'
#
loop_
_entity.id
_entity.type
_entity.pdbx_description
1 polymer ?
#
loop_
_entity_poly.entity_id
_entity_poly.type
_entity_poly.pdbx_seq_one_letter_code
_entity_poly.pdbx_strand_id
1 'polypeptide(L)'
;MKIKGHNITDIPNILRRKLYLSSAFVRRPESQSAVISDLFIWRSDKSWDTYFELLDIYGLITCDLDNSTHRDSIFKFFNRDGEFLFEKVISGNNFARNTVYIRNLLENSGIEKQTLGDYGTFSVFHSIDKSLDFESSLTDRGYCGYEHSGSNFRGYVHGNFDAISKFENKLELLMGYGKLKQSYNLQHILTGPSAYEIALVNPTDKQQSVKVKITTLENEIYENYSIPPRGLKIFNVKVLENQSSRVKIISKMFMARPTVFRCTSNSMDVFHG
;
A
#
# COMPACT_ATOMS: atom_id res chain seq x y z
N MET A 1 0.66 3.22 30.21
CA MET A 1 1.75 2.38 29.65
C MET A 1 3.05 2.88 30.25
N LYS A 2 3.79 2.04 30.98
CA LYS A 2 5.01 2.45 31.69
C LYS A 2 6.26 2.06 30.90
N ILE A 3 7.26 2.93 30.85
CA ILE A 3 8.60 2.60 30.36
C ILE A 3 9.56 2.81 31.52
N LYS A 4 10.28 1.77 31.94
CA LYS A 4 11.17 1.79 33.12
C LYS A 4 10.49 2.36 34.38
N GLY A 5 9.24 1.98 34.63
CA GLY A 5 8.50 2.41 35.83
C GLY A 5 7.79 3.76 35.74
N HIS A 6 8.08 4.60 34.74
CA HIS A 6 7.45 5.92 34.59
C HIS A 6 6.23 5.89 33.67
N ASN A 7 5.20 6.67 34.01
CA ASN A 7 4.02 6.84 33.16
C ASN A 7 4.39 7.69 31.92
N ILE A 8 3.91 7.29 30.74
CA ILE A 8 4.28 7.94 29.47
C ILE A 8 3.87 9.42 29.39
N THR A 9 2.90 9.83 30.21
CA THR A 9 2.43 11.21 30.38
C THR A 9 3.46 12.09 31.08
N ASP A 10 4.39 11.49 31.82
CA ASP A 10 5.36 12.18 32.68
C ASP A 10 6.71 12.37 31.97
N ILE A 11 6.86 11.85 30.75
CA ILE A 11 8.04 12.05 29.92
C ILE A 11 7.95 13.44 29.28
N PRO A 12 8.91 14.35 29.53
CA PRO A 12 8.91 15.67 28.92
C PRO A 12 8.78 15.59 27.39
N ASN A 13 7.95 16.44 26.80
CA ASN A 13 7.65 16.44 25.36
C ASN A 13 8.89 16.41 24.46
N ILE A 14 10.01 16.98 24.93
CA ILE A 14 11.32 17.00 24.26
C ILE A 14 11.92 15.59 24.16
N LEU A 15 11.85 14.79 25.22
CA LEU A 15 12.35 13.41 25.22
C LEU A 15 11.45 12.50 24.38
N ARG A 16 10.13 12.76 24.43
CA ARG A 16 9.14 12.09 23.59
C ARG A 16 9.42 12.37 22.10
N ARG A 17 9.70 13.63 21.73
CA ARG A 17 10.13 14.02 20.38
C ARG A 17 11.42 13.32 19.94
N LYS A 18 12.45 13.24 20.78
CA LYS A 18 13.70 12.51 20.45
C LYS A 18 13.45 11.01 20.20
N LEU A 19 12.53 10.38 20.93
CA LEU A 19 12.15 8.98 20.71
C LEU A 19 11.33 8.79 19.42
N TYR A 20 10.49 9.77 19.04
CA TYR A 20 9.74 9.76 17.79
C TYR A 20 10.61 10.08 16.55
N LEU A 21 11.61 10.95 16.68
CA LEU A 21 12.47 11.42 15.59
C LEU A 21 13.72 10.56 15.34
N SER A 22 13.93 9.49 16.13
CA SER A 22 15.16 8.68 16.02
C SER A 22 15.26 7.82 14.75
N SER A 23 14.20 7.74 13.95
CA SER A 23 14.19 7.03 12.66
C SER A 23 13.48 7.87 11.61
N ALA A 24 14.05 7.94 10.41
CA ALA A 24 13.43 8.61 9.27
C ALA A 24 12.07 7.98 8.95
N PHE A 25 11.13 8.82 8.50
CA PHE A 25 9.79 8.38 8.06
C PHE A 25 9.90 7.41 6.88
N VAL A 26 10.68 7.80 5.88
CA VAL A 26 11.13 7.00 4.74
C VAL A 26 12.66 7.09 4.71
N ARG A 27 13.32 5.94 4.57
CA ARG A 27 14.78 5.83 4.40
C ARG A 27 15.14 6.15 2.96
N ARG A 28 16.34 6.71 2.76
CA ARG A 28 16.94 6.78 1.42
C ARG A 28 17.35 5.37 1.02
N PRO A 29 17.17 4.98 -0.25
CA PRO A 29 17.70 3.71 -0.73
C PRO A 29 19.23 3.69 -0.59
N GLU A 30 19.80 2.50 -0.41
CA GLU A 30 21.25 2.32 -0.32
C GLU A 30 21.99 2.77 -1.59
N SER A 31 21.36 2.64 -2.76
CA SER A 31 21.90 3.03 -4.06
C SER A 31 21.16 4.23 -4.62
N GLN A 32 21.88 5.22 -5.16
CA GLN A 32 21.30 6.38 -5.83
C GLN A 32 20.57 5.99 -7.12
N SER A 33 21.02 4.91 -7.80
CA SER A 33 20.39 4.36 -8.99
C SER A 33 19.21 3.43 -8.69
N ALA A 34 18.81 3.31 -7.42
CA ALA A 34 17.64 2.51 -7.07
C ALA A 34 16.36 3.16 -7.60
N VAL A 35 15.41 2.34 -8.02
CA VAL A 35 14.07 2.76 -8.44
C VAL A 35 13.09 2.45 -7.33
N ILE A 36 12.24 3.40 -7.00
CA ILE A 36 11.32 3.34 -5.88
C ILE A 36 9.90 3.08 -6.40
N SER A 37 9.18 2.24 -5.69
CA SER A 37 7.77 1.92 -5.90
C SER A 37 7.03 1.95 -4.56
N ASP A 38 5.72 2.03 -4.65
CA ASP A 38 4.86 1.60 -3.56
C ASP A 38 4.63 0.08 -3.54
N LEU A 39 3.92 -0.38 -2.51
CA LEU A 39 3.26 -1.67 -2.41
C LEU A 39 1.75 -1.48 -2.61
N PHE A 40 1.34 -1.53 -3.86
CA PHE A 40 -0.05 -1.47 -4.28
C PHE A 40 -0.79 -2.75 -3.87
N ILE A 41 -2.07 -2.65 -3.54
CA ILE A 41 -2.89 -3.83 -3.23
C ILE A 41 -3.42 -4.38 -4.55
N TRP A 42 -3.27 -5.69 -4.77
CA TRP A 42 -4.03 -6.38 -5.81
C TRP A 42 -5.10 -7.24 -5.15
N ARG A 43 -6.26 -7.25 -5.79
CA ARG A 43 -7.39 -8.15 -5.53
C ARG A 43 -7.80 -8.83 -6.82
N SER A 44 -8.02 -10.13 -6.73
CA SER A 44 -8.54 -10.94 -7.83
C SER A 44 -9.50 -12.01 -7.30
N ASP A 45 -10.33 -11.58 -6.34
CA ASP A 45 -11.36 -12.42 -5.76
C ASP A 45 -12.67 -12.32 -6.57
N LYS A 46 -13.71 -13.00 -6.10
CA LYS A 46 -15.01 -13.02 -6.81
C LYS A 46 -15.70 -11.65 -6.85
N SER A 47 -15.36 -10.77 -5.92
CA SER A 47 -16.02 -9.48 -5.72
C SER A 47 -15.21 -8.32 -6.26
N TRP A 48 -13.90 -8.48 -6.46
CA TRP A 48 -13.03 -7.36 -6.83
C TRP A 48 -12.04 -7.68 -7.94
N ASP A 49 -11.91 -6.70 -8.82
CA ASP A 49 -10.91 -6.64 -9.87
C ASP A 49 -10.00 -5.43 -9.70
N THR A 50 -8.73 -5.60 -10.08
CA THR A 50 -7.70 -4.56 -9.95
C THR A 50 -7.12 -4.19 -11.30
N TYR A 51 -6.99 -2.89 -11.52
CA TYR A 51 -6.39 -2.26 -12.68
C TYR A 51 -5.29 -1.31 -12.22
N PHE A 52 -4.19 -1.25 -12.94
CA PHE A 52 -3.10 -0.33 -12.66
C PHE A 52 -2.87 0.61 -13.84
N GLU A 53 -2.90 1.91 -13.59
CA GLU A 53 -2.59 2.93 -14.59
C GLU A 53 -1.06 3.06 -14.70
N LEU A 54 -0.47 2.27 -15.59
CA LEU A 54 0.96 2.28 -15.87
C LEU A 54 1.30 3.50 -16.71
N LEU A 55 2.26 4.30 -16.22
CA LEU A 55 2.75 5.48 -16.92
C LEU A 55 4.18 5.24 -17.42
N ASP A 56 4.51 5.75 -18.60
CA ASP A 56 5.91 5.89 -19.00
C ASP A 56 6.51 7.11 -18.30
N ILE A 57 6.95 6.91 -17.05
CA ILE A 57 7.46 8.01 -16.21
C ILE A 57 8.65 8.69 -16.89
N TYR A 58 9.50 7.92 -17.58
CA TYR A 58 10.62 8.51 -18.32
C TYR A 58 10.15 9.42 -19.44
N GLY A 59 9.27 8.93 -20.31
CA GLY A 59 8.74 9.70 -21.43
C GLY A 59 7.97 10.94 -20.96
N LEU A 60 7.29 10.86 -19.82
CA LEU A 60 6.61 12.01 -19.20
C LEU A 60 7.58 13.04 -18.62
N ILE A 61 8.67 12.62 -17.98
CA ILE A 61 9.68 13.54 -17.42
C ILE A 61 10.49 14.22 -18.52
N THR A 62 10.89 13.45 -19.54
CA THR A 62 11.75 13.93 -20.63
C THR A 62 10.96 14.62 -21.75
N CYS A 63 9.63 14.53 -21.72
CA CYS A 63 8.75 14.91 -22.83
C CYS A 63 9.14 14.21 -24.15
N ASP A 64 9.75 13.02 -24.05
CA ASP A 64 10.26 12.24 -25.18
C ASP A 64 9.64 10.84 -25.16
N LEU A 65 8.59 10.66 -25.97
CA LEU A 65 7.93 9.38 -26.20
C LEU A 65 8.60 8.58 -27.33
N ASP A 66 9.79 8.98 -27.79
CA ASP A 66 10.46 8.30 -28.90
C ASP A 66 10.72 6.82 -28.59
N ASN A 67 10.62 5.99 -29.63
CA ASN A 67 10.76 4.53 -29.58
C ASN A 67 12.23 4.07 -29.51
N SER A 68 13.18 5.00 -29.58
CA SER A 68 14.61 4.70 -29.60
C SER A 68 15.18 4.28 -28.23
N THR A 69 14.47 4.56 -27.14
CA THR A 69 14.89 4.18 -25.78
C THR A 69 14.11 2.95 -25.34
N HIS A 70 14.82 1.89 -24.97
CA HIS A 70 14.18 0.73 -24.37
C HIS A 70 13.75 1.07 -22.94
N ARG A 71 12.47 0.87 -22.66
CA ARG A 71 11.80 1.22 -21.42
C ARG A 71 10.89 0.09 -21.02
N ASP A 72 11.18 -0.45 -19.85
CA ASP A 72 10.51 -1.64 -19.34
C ASP A 72 9.90 -1.34 -17.96
N SER A 73 8.77 -1.97 -17.65
CA SER A 73 8.19 -1.95 -16.32
C SER A 73 8.21 -3.35 -15.73
N ILE A 74 8.87 -3.46 -14.58
CA ILE A 74 9.06 -4.71 -13.86
C ILE A 74 8.06 -4.74 -12.71
N PHE A 75 7.04 -5.56 -12.84
CA PHE A 75 6.07 -5.84 -11.79
C PHE A 75 6.59 -6.99 -10.93
N LYS A 76 6.64 -6.78 -9.61
CA LYS A 76 6.89 -7.87 -8.64
C LYS A 76 5.66 -8.06 -7.77
N PHE A 77 5.18 -9.30 -7.67
CA PHE A 77 3.98 -9.66 -6.92
C PHE A 77 4.34 -10.39 -5.63
N PHE A 78 3.57 -10.11 -4.58
CA PHE A 78 3.65 -10.74 -3.28
C PHE A 78 2.27 -11.20 -2.83
N ASN A 79 2.20 -12.30 -2.09
CA ASN A 79 0.95 -12.73 -1.45
C ASN A 79 0.62 -11.85 -0.23
N ARG A 80 -0.53 -12.11 0.41
CA ARG A 80 -0.95 -11.41 1.64
C ARG A 80 0.06 -11.49 2.79
N ASP A 81 0.87 -12.54 2.82
CA ASP A 81 1.88 -12.81 3.84
C ASP A 81 3.26 -12.20 3.46
N GLY A 82 3.32 -11.44 2.35
CA GLY A 82 4.50 -10.70 1.94
C GLY A 82 5.60 -11.54 1.28
N GLU A 83 5.27 -12.79 0.95
CA GLU A 83 6.14 -13.71 0.23
C GLU A 83 6.09 -13.39 -1.27
N PHE A 84 7.26 -13.40 -1.90
CA PHE A 84 7.36 -13.16 -3.34
C PHE A 84 6.70 -14.30 -4.12
N LEU A 85 5.87 -13.94 -5.09
CA LEU A 85 5.17 -14.89 -5.97
C LEU A 85 5.88 -15.02 -7.32
N PHE A 86 5.93 -13.93 -8.09
CA PHE A 86 6.56 -13.90 -9.41
C PHE A 86 6.88 -12.47 -9.83
N GLU A 87 7.62 -12.37 -10.94
CA GLU A 87 7.93 -11.14 -11.63
C GLU A 87 7.34 -11.17 -13.04
N LYS A 88 6.84 -10.02 -13.50
CA LYS A 88 6.39 -9.82 -14.87
C LYS A 88 7.01 -8.55 -15.43
N VAL A 89 7.67 -8.68 -16.58
CA VAL A 89 8.17 -7.55 -17.34
C VAL A 89 7.17 -7.19 -18.43
N ILE A 90 6.84 -5.91 -18.51
CA ILE A 90 6.16 -5.30 -19.66
C ILE A 90 7.21 -4.48 -20.38
N SER A 91 7.61 -4.93 -21.56
CA SER A 91 8.69 -4.32 -22.33
C SER A 91 8.18 -3.37 -23.39
N GLY A 92 9.02 -2.40 -23.77
CA GLY A 92 8.74 -1.50 -24.89
C GLY A 92 7.65 -0.47 -24.60
N ASN A 93 7.66 0.11 -23.40
CA ASN A 93 6.72 1.16 -23.02
C ASN A 93 6.93 2.42 -23.89
N ASN A 94 6.00 2.67 -24.82
CA ASN A 94 5.97 3.83 -25.70
C ASN A 94 4.62 4.57 -25.65
N PHE A 95 3.98 4.54 -24.49
CA PHE A 95 2.68 5.13 -24.24
C PHE A 95 2.79 6.17 -23.12
N ALA A 96 1.98 7.23 -23.18
CA ALA A 96 1.85 8.13 -22.04
C ALA A 96 1.21 7.42 -20.82
N ARG A 97 0.19 6.58 -21.09
CA ARG A 97 -0.52 5.78 -20.10
C ARG A 97 -1.06 4.49 -20.72
N ASN A 98 -0.97 3.39 -19.99
CA ASN A 98 -1.58 2.10 -20.30
C ASN A 98 -2.28 1.54 -19.06
N THR A 99 -3.52 1.07 -19.20
CA THR A 99 -4.24 0.43 -18.09
C THR A 99 -3.96 -1.07 -18.10
N VAL A 100 -3.23 -1.54 -17.10
CA VAL A 100 -2.88 -2.95 -16.92
C VAL A 100 -3.95 -3.63 -16.08
N TYR A 101 -4.64 -4.63 -16.64
CA TYR A 101 -5.55 -5.47 -15.86
C TYR A 101 -4.75 -6.52 -15.09
N ILE A 102 -4.75 -6.42 -13.75
CA ILE A 102 -3.87 -7.20 -12.89
C ILE A 102 -4.22 -8.70 -12.91
N ARG A 103 -5.51 -9.05 -13.01
CA ARG A 103 -5.93 -10.46 -13.09
C ARG A 103 -5.26 -11.19 -14.25
N ASN A 104 -5.13 -10.56 -15.42
CA ASN A 104 -4.43 -11.15 -16.56
C ASN A 104 -2.97 -11.46 -16.24
N LEU A 105 -2.28 -10.63 -15.45
CA LEU A 105 -0.90 -10.91 -15.04
C LEU A 105 -0.83 -12.07 -14.05
N LEU A 106 -1.77 -12.14 -13.12
CA LEU A 106 -1.87 -13.20 -12.11
C LEU A 106 -2.20 -14.57 -12.74
N GLU A 107 -3.17 -14.63 -13.65
CA GLU A 107 -3.59 -15.87 -14.32
C GLU A 107 -2.50 -16.41 -15.26
N ASN A 108 -1.76 -15.53 -15.93
CA ASN A 108 -0.66 -15.91 -16.82
C ASN A 108 0.66 -16.20 -16.08
N SER A 109 0.67 -16.17 -14.74
CA SER A 109 1.89 -16.44 -13.95
C SER A 109 2.25 -17.93 -13.89
N GLY A 110 1.30 -18.82 -14.19
CA GLY A 110 1.46 -20.27 -14.02
C GLY A 110 1.43 -20.73 -12.56
N ILE A 111 1.16 -19.84 -11.59
CA ILE A 111 1.03 -20.17 -10.17
C ILE A 111 -0.37 -20.69 -9.89
N GLU A 112 -0.46 -21.76 -9.10
CA GLU A 112 -1.74 -22.31 -8.66
C GLU A 112 -2.53 -21.30 -7.80
N LYS A 113 -3.85 -21.23 -8.02
CA LYS A 113 -4.73 -20.26 -7.33
C LYS A 113 -4.64 -20.33 -5.80
N GLN A 114 -4.36 -21.51 -5.24
CA GLN A 114 -4.21 -21.69 -3.78
C GLN A 114 -2.96 -20.98 -3.23
N THR A 115 -1.87 -20.98 -3.98
CA THR A 115 -0.62 -20.27 -3.65
C THR A 115 -0.76 -18.77 -3.89
N LEU A 116 -1.44 -18.39 -4.97
CA LEU A 116 -1.70 -16.98 -5.28
C LEU A 116 -2.53 -16.32 -4.17
N GLY A 117 -3.63 -16.97 -3.78
CA GLY A 117 -4.63 -16.41 -2.89
C GLY A 117 -5.53 -15.38 -3.60
N ASP A 118 -6.36 -14.70 -2.80
CA ASP A 118 -7.39 -13.78 -3.28
C ASP A 118 -6.91 -12.32 -3.40
N TYR A 119 -5.88 -11.97 -2.63
CA TYR A 119 -5.30 -10.63 -2.58
C TYR A 119 -3.84 -10.67 -2.10
N GLY A 120 -3.11 -9.60 -2.39
CA GLY A 120 -1.72 -9.42 -2.00
C GLY A 120 -1.22 -8.02 -2.34
N THR A 121 0.10 -7.85 -2.41
CA THR A 121 0.70 -6.58 -2.85
C THR A 121 1.52 -6.74 -4.12
N PHE A 122 1.72 -5.66 -4.86
CA PHE A 122 2.66 -5.60 -5.96
C PHE A 122 3.39 -4.27 -6.00
N SER A 123 4.55 -4.27 -6.66
CA SER A 123 5.38 -3.09 -6.88
C SER A 123 5.79 -3.00 -8.34
N VAL A 124 5.96 -1.79 -8.86
CA VAL A 124 6.30 -1.52 -10.26
C VAL A 124 7.59 -0.72 -10.33
N PHE A 125 8.62 -1.29 -10.96
CA PHE A 125 9.91 -0.64 -11.14
C PHE A 125 10.16 -0.35 -12.61
N HIS A 126 10.44 0.91 -12.94
CA HIS A 126 10.77 1.33 -14.29
C HIS A 126 12.26 1.14 -14.57
N SER A 127 12.57 0.46 -15.67
CA SER A 127 13.93 0.24 -16.17
C SER A 127 14.12 1.00 -17.46
N ILE A 128 15.23 1.74 -17.56
CA ILE A 128 15.54 2.60 -18.70
C ILE A 128 17.01 2.39 -19.07
N ASP A 129 17.29 2.22 -20.36
CA ASP A 129 18.65 1.96 -20.86
C ASP A 129 19.51 3.23 -20.99
N LYS A 130 18.98 4.39 -20.57
CA LYS A 130 19.67 5.68 -20.54
C LYS A 130 19.90 6.10 -19.09
N SER A 131 21.10 6.61 -18.81
CA SER A 131 21.41 7.23 -17.52
C SER A 131 20.54 8.46 -17.31
N LEU A 132 19.81 8.47 -16.20
CA LEU A 132 19.14 9.66 -15.71
C LEU A 132 20.15 10.49 -14.94
N ASP A 133 20.42 11.71 -15.41
CA ASP A 133 21.29 12.68 -14.71
C ASP A 133 20.50 13.41 -13.62
N PHE A 134 20.01 12.64 -12.63
CA PHE A 134 19.29 13.17 -11.49
C PHE A 134 20.01 12.78 -10.19
N GLU A 135 20.11 13.73 -9.26
CA GLU A 135 20.55 13.46 -7.88
C GLU A 135 19.47 12.72 -7.04
N SER A 136 18.46 12.14 -7.69
CA SER A 136 17.30 11.53 -7.05
C SER A 136 16.88 10.22 -7.73
N SER A 137 16.24 9.35 -6.94
CA SER A 137 15.68 8.09 -7.42
C SER A 137 14.37 8.30 -8.16
N LEU A 138 14.19 7.58 -9.28
CA LEU A 138 12.90 7.51 -9.97
C LEU A 138 11.87 6.83 -9.05
N THR A 139 10.69 7.44 -8.90
CA THR A 139 9.61 6.91 -8.06
C THR A 139 8.32 6.76 -8.84
N ASP A 140 7.68 5.59 -8.73
CA ASP A 140 6.32 5.36 -9.21
C ASP A 140 5.33 5.34 -8.05
N ARG A 141 4.46 6.34 -8.04
CA ARG A 141 3.35 6.44 -7.08
C ARG A 141 2.05 5.88 -7.63
N GLY A 142 1.91 5.67 -8.94
CA GLY A 142 0.84 4.96 -9.63
C GLY A 142 -0.60 5.33 -9.27
N TYR A 143 -1.55 4.74 -9.99
CA TYR A 143 -2.96 4.70 -9.58
C TYR A 143 -3.50 3.28 -9.75
N CYS A 144 -4.10 2.76 -8.69
CA CYS A 144 -4.87 1.52 -8.74
C CYS A 144 -6.35 1.85 -8.86
N GLY A 145 -6.98 1.33 -9.91
CA GLY A 145 -8.43 1.27 -10.05
C GLY A 145 -8.93 -0.08 -9.53
N TYR A 146 -9.97 -0.05 -8.71
CA TYR A 146 -10.66 -1.25 -8.26
C TYR A 146 -12.09 -1.24 -8.77
N GLU A 147 -12.57 -2.40 -9.18
CA GLU A 147 -13.94 -2.60 -9.67
C GLU A 147 -14.61 -3.66 -8.81
N HIS A 148 -15.82 -3.37 -8.30
CA HIS A 148 -16.57 -4.33 -7.50
C HIS A 148 -17.55 -5.08 -8.41
N SER A 149 -17.81 -6.36 -8.14
CA SER A 149 -18.79 -7.17 -8.87
C SER A 149 -20.16 -6.47 -8.86
N GLY A 150 -20.58 -5.95 -10.01
CA GLY A 150 -21.84 -5.21 -10.16
C GLY A 150 -21.71 -3.68 -10.22
N SER A 151 -20.51 -3.09 -10.10
CA SER A 151 -20.30 -1.69 -10.46
C SER A 151 -20.02 -1.54 -11.96
N ASN A 152 -20.37 -0.38 -12.52
CA ASN A 152 -20.00 0.01 -13.89
C ASN A 152 -18.88 1.08 -13.91
N PHE A 153 -18.24 1.29 -12.77
CA PHE A 153 -17.16 2.24 -12.57
C PHE A 153 -16.09 1.66 -11.63
N ARG A 154 -14.94 2.34 -11.60
CA ARG A 154 -13.80 2.00 -10.75
C ARG A 154 -13.56 3.06 -9.70
N GLY A 155 -13.30 2.66 -8.47
CA GLY A 155 -12.72 3.52 -7.44
C GLY A 155 -11.21 3.59 -7.61
N TYR A 156 -10.63 4.79 -7.59
CA TYR A 156 -9.20 4.99 -7.84
C TYR A 156 -8.48 5.51 -6.61
N VAL A 157 -7.32 4.92 -6.32
CA VAL A 157 -6.44 5.35 -5.24
C VAL A 157 -4.99 5.31 -5.70
N HIS A 158 -4.23 6.35 -5.38
CA HIS A 158 -2.80 6.41 -5.67
C HIS A 158 -2.00 5.62 -4.62
N GLY A 159 -0.72 5.40 -4.88
CA GLY A 159 0.22 4.84 -3.91
C GLY A 159 0.36 5.69 -2.65
N ASN A 160 0.23 5.03 -1.51
CA ASN A 160 0.39 5.56 -0.17
C ASN A 160 1.81 6.03 0.21
N PHE A 161 2.88 5.30 -0.13
CA PHE A 161 4.26 5.58 0.33
C PHE A 161 5.34 5.25 -0.72
N ASP A 162 6.54 5.79 -0.47
CA ASP A 162 7.77 5.29 -1.09
C ASP A 162 8.15 4.03 -0.29
N ALA A 163 7.53 2.91 -0.64
CA ALA A 163 7.51 1.73 0.22
C ALA A 163 8.73 0.82 0.01
N ILE A 164 9.12 0.62 -1.25
CA ILE A 164 10.11 -0.38 -1.64
C ILE A 164 10.99 0.15 -2.77
N SER A 165 12.31 -0.06 -2.67
CA SER A 165 13.24 0.20 -3.76
C SER A 165 13.74 -1.10 -4.37
N LYS A 166 14.15 -1.01 -5.64
CA LYS A 166 14.86 -2.04 -6.38
C LYS A 166 16.17 -1.46 -6.90
N PHE A 167 17.26 -2.16 -6.63
CA PHE A 167 18.54 -1.96 -7.29
C PHE A 167 19.06 -3.34 -7.73
N GLU A 168 19.32 -3.49 -9.02
CA GLU A 168 19.56 -4.81 -9.64
C GLU A 168 18.47 -5.82 -9.21
N ASN A 169 18.83 -6.90 -8.53
CA ASN A 169 17.90 -7.91 -8.04
C ASN A 169 17.54 -7.76 -6.55
N LYS A 170 18.09 -6.76 -5.85
CA LYS A 170 17.84 -6.52 -4.43
C LYS A 170 16.61 -5.65 -4.25
N LEU A 171 15.77 -6.03 -3.29
CA LEU A 171 14.64 -5.24 -2.81
C LEU A 171 14.92 -4.72 -1.40
N GLU A 172 14.62 -3.45 -1.17
CA GLU A 172 14.76 -2.80 0.13
C GLU A 172 13.46 -2.09 0.51
N LEU A 173 12.89 -2.40 1.68
CA LEU A 173 11.75 -1.66 2.20
C LEU A 173 12.22 -0.34 2.81
N LEU A 174 11.65 0.77 2.40
CA LEU A 174 12.12 2.10 2.78
C LEU A 174 11.38 2.67 3.99
N MET A 175 10.19 2.17 4.34
CA MET A 175 9.44 2.78 5.45
C MET A 175 10.07 2.46 6.81
N GLY A 176 10.29 3.52 7.60
CA GLY A 176 10.69 3.42 9.00
C GLY A 176 9.53 3.06 9.93
N TYR A 177 9.87 2.74 11.17
CA TYR A 177 8.89 2.52 12.24
C TYR A 177 9.47 2.98 13.58
N GLY A 178 8.59 3.46 14.45
CA GLY A 178 8.98 3.98 15.76
C GLY A 178 9.20 2.87 16.79
N LYS A 179 9.85 3.24 17.90
CA LYS A 179 9.93 2.38 19.10
C LYS A 179 8.61 2.34 19.88
N LEU A 180 7.81 3.40 19.79
CA LEU A 180 6.53 3.57 20.46
C LEU A 180 5.37 3.37 19.49
N LYS A 181 4.27 2.79 19.98
CA LYS A 181 3.03 2.72 19.22
C LYS A 181 2.44 4.12 19.05
N GLN A 182 1.92 4.40 17.86
CA GLN A 182 1.22 5.62 17.49
C GLN A 182 -0.19 5.26 17.02
N SER A 183 -1.12 6.20 17.16
CA SER A 183 -2.49 6.03 16.67
C SER A 183 -2.68 6.79 15.38
N TYR A 184 -3.14 6.09 14.34
CA TYR A 184 -3.73 6.66 13.15
C TYR A 184 -5.25 6.64 13.32
N ASN A 185 -5.90 7.79 13.26
CA ASN A 185 -7.35 7.86 13.23
C ASN A 185 -7.78 7.90 11.77
N LEU A 186 -8.73 7.04 11.40
CA LEU A 186 -9.34 7.13 10.07
C LEU A 186 -9.98 8.51 9.92
N GLN A 187 -9.69 9.19 8.81
CA GLN A 187 -10.15 10.54 8.51
C GLN A 187 -11.68 10.59 8.34
N HIS A 188 -12.25 9.48 7.86
CA HIS A 188 -13.67 9.34 7.63
C HIS A 188 -14.36 8.58 8.77
N ILE A 189 -15.49 9.11 9.23
CA ILE A 189 -16.43 8.36 10.06
C ILE A 189 -17.14 7.37 9.13
N LEU A 190 -17.16 6.10 9.53
CA LEU A 190 -17.88 5.07 8.80
C LEU A 190 -19.38 5.24 9.06
N THR A 191 -20.20 5.29 8.01
CA THR A 191 -21.65 5.52 8.11
C THR A 191 -22.42 4.44 7.38
N GLY A 192 -23.49 3.95 8.01
CA GLY A 192 -24.30 2.88 7.45
C GLY A 192 -25.56 3.37 6.73
N PRO A 193 -26.22 2.47 5.96
CA PRO A 193 -25.86 1.07 5.77
C PRO A 193 -24.71 0.89 4.75
N SER A 194 -23.56 0.38 5.20
CA SER A 194 -22.40 0.11 4.34
C SER A 194 -21.57 -1.05 4.90
N ALA A 195 -20.92 -1.79 4.00
CA ALA A 195 -19.83 -2.70 4.33
C ALA A 195 -18.50 -2.00 4.02
N TYR A 196 -17.58 -2.01 4.98
CA TYR A 196 -16.23 -1.50 4.80
C TYR A 196 -15.21 -2.64 4.90
N GLU A 197 -14.29 -2.71 3.95
CA GLU A 197 -13.07 -3.51 4.05
C GLU A 197 -11.90 -2.53 4.20
N ILE A 198 -11.14 -2.64 5.28
CA ILE A 198 -10.02 -1.74 5.56
C ILE A 198 -8.73 -2.54 5.40
N ALA A 199 -7.96 -2.18 4.38
CA ALA A 199 -6.72 -2.84 4.01
C ALA A 199 -5.51 -2.06 4.52
N LEU A 200 -4.66 -2.73 5.29
CA LEU A 200 -3.44 -2.16 5.84
C LEU A 200 -2.23 -2.95 5.34
N VAL A 201 -1.38 -2.29 4.55
CA VAL A 201 -0.10 -2.82 4.07
C VAL A 201 0.99 -2.57 5.10
N ASN A 202 1.93 -3.50 5.23
CA ASN A 202 3.16 -3.30 6.00
C ASN A 202 4.38 -3.05 5.09
N PRO A 203 4.72 -1.78 4.82
CA PRO A 203 5.88 -1.41 4.02
C PRO A 203 7.20 -1.36 4.82
N THR A 204 7.25 -1.93 6.02
CA THR A 204 8.44 -1.92 6.89
C THR A 204 9.21 -3.24 6.85
N ASP A 205 10.51 -3.21 7.12
CA ASP A 205 11.39 -4.40 7.15
C ASP A 205 11.17 -5.37 8.33
N LYS A 206 10.16 -5.12 9.17
CA LYS A 206 9.79 -5.98 10.29
C LYS A 206 8.31 -6.28 10.31
N GLN A 207 7.97 -7.42 10.87
CA GLN A 207 6.58 -7.76 11.20
C GLN A 207 6.01 -6.72 12.18
N GLN A 208 4.81 -6.21 11.87
CA GLN A 208 4.16 -5.17 12.64
C GLN A 208 2.97 -5.73 13.40
N SER A 209 2.97 -5.52 14.72
CA SER A 209 1.80 -5.74 15.55
C SER A 209 0.89 -4.51 15.50
N VAL A 210 -0.32 -4.71 14.98
CA VAL A 210 -1.33 -3.67 14.80
C VAL A 210 -2.51 -3.99 15.70
N LYS A 211 -2.96 -2.99 16.46
CA LYS A 211 -4.21 -3.04 17.21
C LYS A 211 -5.21 -2.11 16.54
N VAL A 212 -6.35 -2.63 16.13
CA VAL A 212 -7.47 -1.86 15.59
C VAL A 212 -8.50 -1.66 16.71
N LYS A 213 -8.95 -0.42 16.86
CA LYS A 213 -10.06 -0.05 17.75
C LYS A 213 -11.21 0.46 16.89
N ILE A 214 -12.36 -0.18 16.99
CA ILE A 214 -13.61 0.24 16.34
C ILE A 214 -14.53 0.73 17.45
N THR A 215 -14.94 2.00 17.39
CA THR A 215 -15.84 2.62 18.37
C THR A 215 -17.16 2.93 17.70
N THR A 216 -18.25 2.40 18.25
CA THR A 216 -19.64 2.75 17.95
C THR A 216 -20.20 3.61 19.09
N LEU A 217 -21.48 3.98 19.02
CA LEU A 217 -22.16 4.65 20.15
C LEU A 217 -22.30 3.72 21.37
N GLU A 218 -22.47 2.42 21.15
CA GLU A 218 -22.83 1.45 22.18
C GLU A 218 -21.62 0.65 22.68
N ASN A 219 -20.65 0.40 21.80
CA ASN A 219 -19.59 -0.57 22.02
C ASN A 219 -18.23 -0.12 21.47
N GLU A 220 -17.17 -0.65 22.10
CA GLU A 220 -15.81 -0.59 21.58
C GLU A 220 -15.29 -2.01 21.32
N ILE A 221 -14.85 -2.26 20.09
CA ILE A 221 -14.28 -3.53 19.66
C ILE A 221 -12.78 -3.34 19.44
N TYR A 222 -12.00 -4.35 19.85
CA TYR A 222 -10.56 -4.36 19.68
C TYR A 222 -10.11 -5.62 18.97
N GLU A 223 -9.35 -5.44 17.89
CA GLU A 223 -8.75 -6.53 17.13
C GLU A 223 -7.24 -6.36 17.08
N ASN A 224 -6.51 -7.46 17.07
CA ASN A 224 -5.06 -7.46 16.98
C ASN A 224 -4.62 -8.29 15.79
N TYR A 225 -3.72 -7.74 15.01
CA TYR A 225 -3.16 -8.36 13.83
C TYR A 225 -1.65 -8.32 13.87
N SER A 226 -1.06 -9.29 13.17
CA SER A 226 0.35 -9.34 12.87
C SER A 226 0.50 -9.31 11.36
N ILE A 227 1.21 -8.32 10.83
CA ILE A 227 1.36 -8.12 9.39
C ILE A 227 2.84 -8.27 9.05
N PRO A 228 3.26 -9.28 8.26
CA PRO A 228 4.65 -9.46 7.87
C PRO A 228 5.11 -8.37 6.88
N PRO A 229 6.43 -8.15 6.70
CA PRO A 229 6.96 -7.21 5.69
C PRO A 229 6.39 -7.49 4.30
N ARG A 230 6.01 -6.44 3.54
CA ARG A 230 5.31 -6.51 2.23
C ARG A 230 3.89 -7.07 2.26
N GLY A 231 3.52 -7.77 3.32
CA GLY A 231 2.19 -8.32 3.49
C GLY A 231 1.15 -7.25 3.78
N LEU A 232 -0.10 -7.70 3.83
CA LEU A 232 -1.22 -6.84 4.18
C LEU A 232 -2.29 -7.59 4.98
N LYS A 233 -3.12 -6.82 5.69
CA LYS A 233 -4.31 -7.33 6.35
C LYS A 233 -5.53 -6.54 5.91
N ILE A 234 -6.56 -7.24 5.45
CA ILE A 234 -7.91 -6.71 5.26
C ILE A 234 -8.77 -7.15 6.44
N PHE A 235 -9.51 -6.21 7.04
CA PHE A 235 -10.50 -6.47 8.08
C PHE A 235 -11.81 -5.74 7.78
N ASN A 236 -12.91 -6.30 8.25
CA ASN A 236 -14.25 -5.88 7.86
C ASN A 236 -14.94 -5.10 8.97
N VAL A 237 -15.61 -4.01 8.60
CA VAL A 237 -16.49 -3.24 9.49
C VAL A 237 -17.83 -3.08 8.81
N LYS A 238 -18.85 -3.75 9.33
CA LYS A 238 -20.23 -3.57 8.89
C LYS A 238 -20.89 -2.49 9.74
N VAL A 239 -21.42 -1.46 9.10
CA VAL A 239 -22.15 -0.38 9.79
C VAL A 239 -23.61 -0.45 9.35
N LEU A 240 -24.52 -0.65 10.30
CA LEU A 240 -25.95 -0.77 10.01
C LEU A 240 -26.57 0.61 9.76
N GLU A 241 -27.79 0.59 9.24
CA GLU A 241 -28.56 1.81 8.98
C GLU A 241 -28.64 2.72 10.23
N ASN A 242 -28.49 4.03 10.01
CA ASN A 242 -28.45 5.05 11.07
C ASN A 242 -27.33 4.87 12.13
N GLN A 243 -26.37 3.98 11.91
CA GLN A 243 -25.20 3.84 12.77
C GLN A 243 -23.98 4.54 12.19
N SER A 244 -23.05 4.85 13.08
CA SER A 244 -21.72 5.32 12.71
C SER A 244 -20.64 4.62 13.52
N SER A 245 -19.44 4.54 12.96
CA SER A 245 -18.28 3.93 13.62
C SER A 245 -17.02 4.74 13.35
N ARG A 246 -16.13 4.81 14.34
CA ARG A 246 -14.79 5.37 14.21
C ARG A 246 -13.76 4.26 14.29
N VAL A 247 -12.78 4.30 13.39
CA VAL A 247 -11.68 3.34 13.37
C VAL A 247 -10.38 4.03 13.74
N LYS A 248 -9.64 3.42 14.66
CA LYS A 248 -8.31 3.85 15.08
C LYS A 248 -7.34 2.69 14.97
N ILE A 249 -6.26 2.88 14.23
CA ILE A 249 -5.19 1.92 14.02
C ILE A 249 -4.03 2.29 14.92
N ILE A 250 -3.54 1.34 15.73
CA ILE A 250 -2.47 1.56 16.71
C ILE A 250 -1.31 0.61 16.38
N SER A 251 -0.22 1.14 15.87
CA SER A 251 0.96 0.36 15.46
C SER A 251 2.26 1.16 15.65
N LYS A 252 3.41 0.53 15.38
CA LYS A 252 4.70 1.24 15.33
C LYS A 252 5.01 1.83 13.96
N MET A 253 4.24 1.47 12.93
CA MET A 253 4.40 2.01 11.59
C MET A 253 4.15 3.52 11.61
N PHE A 254 4.96 4.26 10.86
CA PHE A 254 4.67 5.65 10.64
C PHE A 254 3.55 5.80 9.61
N MET A 255 2.61 6.71 9.88
CA MET A 255 1.44 6.96 9.03
C MET A 255 0.78 5.65 8.56
N ALA A 256 0.26 4.83 9.49
CA ALA A 256 -0.44 3.58 9.18
C ALA A 256 -1.81 3.82 8.48
N ARG A 257 -1.79 4.60 7.40
CA ARG A 257 -2.94 5.00 6.59
C ARG A 257 -3.40 3.79 5.78
N PRO A 258 -4.63 3.30 5.96
CA PRO A 258 -5.14 2.17 5.20
C PRO A 258 -5.73 2.62 3.86
N THR A 259 -5.96 1.65 2.98
CA THR A 259 -6.91 1.79 1.87
C THR A 259 -8.27 1.26 2.34
N VAL A 260 -9.33 2.04 2.12
CA VAL A 260 -10.69 1.71 2.54
C VAL A 260 -11.52 1.41 1.31
N PHE A 261 -12.07 0.20 1.26
CA PHE A 261 -13.09 -0.20 0.30
C PHE A 261 -14.44 -0.05 0.97
N ARG A 262 -15.32 0.76 0.41
CA ARG A 262 -16.69 0.94 0.88
C ARG A 262 -17.64 0.37 -0.14
N CYS A 263 -18.57 -0.47 0.29
CA CYS A 263 -19.67 -0.97 -0.52
C CYS A 263 -21.00 -0.67 0.16
N THR A 264 -21.95 -0.19 -0.63
CA THR A 264 -23.38 -0.08 -0.28
C THR A 264 -24.17 -0.99 -1.21
N SER A 265 -25.49 -1.04 -1.08
CA SER A 265 -26.33 -1.82 -2.01
C SER A 265 -26.25 -1.33 -3.47
N ASN A 266 -25.95 -0.03 -3.68
CA ASN A 266 -26.09 0.62 -4.99
C ASN A 266 -24.81 1.29 -5.49
N SER A 267 -23.74 1.30 -4.70
CA SER A 267 -22.52 2.05 -5.01
C SER A 267 -21.33 1.52 -4.21
N MET A 268 -20.14 1.80 -4.71
CA MET A 268 -18.87 1.48 -4.09
C MET A 268 -17.92 2.68 -4.16
N ASP A 269 -16.92 2.70 -3.30
CA ASP A 269 -15.83 3.68 -3.36
C ASP A 269 -14.54 3.06 -2.79
N VAL A 270 -13.39 3.56 -3.24
CA VAL A 270 -12.08 3.17 -2.72
C VAL A 270 -11.23 4.40 -2.50
N PHE A 271 -10.79 4.62 -1.26
CA PHE A 271 -10.09 5.83 -0.87
C PHE A 271 -9.03 5.56 0.21
N HIS A 272 -8.13 6.52 0.40
CA HIS A 272 -7.20 6.50 1.53
C HIS A 272 -7.92 6.89 2.82
N GLY A 273 -7.64 6.15 3.88
CA GLY A 273 -8.18 6.39 5.21
C GLY A 273 -7.64 7.63 5.91
#